data_AF-A0A2T4RXW9-F1
#
_entry.id   AF-A0A2T4RXW9-F1
#
_cell.length_a   1.000
_cell.length_b   1.000
_cell.length_c   1.000
_cell.angle_alpha   90.00
_cell.angle_beta   90.00
_cell.angle_gamma   90.00
#
_symmetry.space_group_name_H-M   'P 1'
#
loop_
_entity.id
_entity.type
_entity.pdbx_description
1 polymer ?
#
loop_
_entity_poly.entity_id
_entity_poly.type
_entity_poly.pdbx_seq_one_letter_code
_entity_poly.pdbx_strand_id
1 'polypeptide(L)'
;TGVGGGIISNGKLVHGHNGSGAEIGHFRVDFDQRFACNCGKNGCLETVASATGVVNLVKFYHPKLTIKSSILELIKEDRVTAKDVFDASKKGDLFCLFITERVANYIAYACSIISVMSNPKYIILGGGMSEAGD
;
A
#
# COMPACT_ATOMS: atom_id res chain seq x y z
N THR A 1 1.81 10.79 -3.64
CA THR A 1 1.57 10.65 -2.17
C THR A 1 2.20 9.35 -1.72
N GLY A 2 2.83 9.32 -0.55
CA GLY A 2 3.67 8.21 -0.09
C GLY A 2 3.09 7.36 1.05
N VAL A 3 3.90 6.44 1.58
CA VAL A 3 3.62 5.71 2.82
C VAL A 3 4.62 6.14 3.88
N GLY A 4 4.16 6.85 4.91
CA GLY A 4 4.98 7.25 6.06
C GLY A 4 4.81 6.32 7.25
N GLY A 5 5.73 6.39 8.20
CA GLY A 5 5.66 5.64 9.46
C GLY A 5 6.16 6.43 10.65
N GLY A 6 5.80 5.95 11.84
CA GLY A 6 6.27 6.48 13.11
C GLY A 6 6.24 5.40 14.17
N ILE A 7 7.22 5.43 15.09
CA ILE A 7 7.25 4.53 16.25
C ILE A 7 7.27 5.40 17.50
N ILE A 8 6.34 5.12 18.42
CA ILE A 8 6.33 5.67 19.78
C ILE A 8 6.70 4.55 20.74
N SER A 9 7.80 4.72 21.47
CA SER A 9 8.26 3.77 22.49
C SER A 9 8.48 4.49 23.81
N ASN A 10 7.91 3.95 24.89
CA ASN A 10 7.95 4.56 26.23
C ASN A 10 7.51 6.03 26.24
N GLY A 11 6.44 6.35 25.49
CA GLY A 11 5.89 7.69 25.38
C GLY A 11 6.74 8.69 24.58
N LYS A 12 7.81 8.24 23.91
CA LYS A 12 8.70 9.08 23.11
C LYS A 12 8.72 8.65 21.65
N LEU A 13 8.83 9.63 20.75
CA LEU A 13 9.04 9.38 19.33
C LEU A 13 10.45 8.83 19.08
N VAL A 14 10.53 7.81 18.24
CA VAL A 14 11.80 7.23 17.79
C VAL A 14 12.24 7.94 16.52
N HIS A 15 13.21 8.86 16.65
CA HIS A 15 13.76 9.61 15.51
C HIS A 15 14.91 8.88 14.79
N GLY A 16 15.56 7.91 15.44
CA GLY A 16 16.81 7.32 14.93
C GLY A 16 18.01 8.29 15.03
N HIS A 17 19.17 7.87 14.55
CA HIS A 17 20.43 8.62 14.68
C HIS A 17 20.40 9.99 13.96
N ASN A 18 19.73 10.06 12.81
CA ASN A 18 19.72 11.23 11.91
C ASN A 18 18.31 11.74 11.57
N GLY A 19 17.29 11.33 12.33
CA GLY A 19 15.90 11.73 12.07
C GLY A 19 15.13 10.85 11.07
N SER A 20 15.76 9.85 10.45
CA SER A 20 15.12 8.92 9.50
C SER A 20 14.59 7.63 10.16
N GLY A 21 14.23 7.69 11.44
CA GLY A 21 13.60 6.58 12.14
C GLY A 21 12.22 6.25 11.54
N ALA A 22 11.89 4.96 11.47
CA ALA A 22 10.56 4.48 11.06
C ALA A 22 10.13 4.82 9.61
N GLU A 23 11.07 4.87 8.67
CA GLU A 23 10.84 4.97 7.22
C GLU A 23 10.21 3.68 6.62
N ILE A 24 9.04 3.26 7.15
CA ILE A 24 8.39 1.99 6.81
C ILE A 24 7.92 1.92 5.36
N GLY A 25 7.66 3.06 4.72
CA GLY A 25 7.30 3.12 3.31
C GLY A 25 8.37 2.54 2.39
N HIS A 26 9.63 2.54 2.84
CA HIS A 26 10.76 2.01 2.09
C HIS A 26 11.12 0.56 2.45
N PHE A 27 10.33 -0.09 3.32
CA PHE A 27 10.45 -1.52 3.57
C PHE A 27 10.19 -2.28 2.28
N ARG A 28 11.08 -3.19 1.87
CA ARG A 28 10.85 -4.02 0.69
C ARG A 28 9.85 -5.14 1.01
N VAL A 29 8.66 -5.02 0.45
CA VAL A 29 7.54 -5.99 0.63
C VAL A 29 7.16 -6.68 -0.68
N ASP A 30 7.48 -6.08 -1.82
CA ASP A 30 7.41 -6.72 -3.11
C ASP A 30 8.78 -7.33 -3.47
N PHE A 31 8.91 -8.63 -3.21
CA PHE A 31 10.14 -9.39 -3.43
C PHE A 31 10.49 -9.57 -4.91
N ASP A 32 9.48 -9.51 -5.79
CA ASP A 32 9.67 -9.54 -7.24
C ASP A 32 10.19 -8.20 -7.78
N GLN A 33 10.27 -7.17 -6.92
CA GLN A 33 10.86 -5.86 -7.24
C GLN A 33 10.24 -5.20 -8.48
N ARG A 34 8.91 -5.37 -8.66
CA ARG A 34 8.20 -4.99 -9.90
C ARG A 34 8.16 -3.50 -10.13
N PHE A 35 8.17 -2.69 -9.08
CA PHE A 35 8.01 -1.25 -9.16
C PHE A 35 9.20 -0.51 -8.54
N ALA A 36 9.75 0.44 -9.29
CA ALA A 36 10.78 1.35 -8.82
C ALA A 36 10.20 2.34 -7.79
N CYS A 37 10.99 2.66 -6.77
CA CYS A 37 10.68 3.64 -5.75
C CYS A 37 11.58 4.87 -5.91
N ASN A 38 11.07 6.05 -5.57
CA ASN A 38 11.81 7.29 -5.65
C ASN A 38 13.01 7.37 -4.69
N CYS A 39 13.10 6.46 -3.70
CA CYS A 39 14.27 6.34 -2.84
C CYS A 39 15.48 5.66 -3.54
N GLY A 40 15.35 5.24 -4.80
CA GLY A 40 16.40 4.59 -5.59
C GLY A 40 16.43 3.06 -5.50
N LYS A 41 15.47 2.44 -4.81
CA LYS A 41 15.31 0.97 -4.69
C LYS A 41 14.04 0.49 -5.40
N ASN A 42 13.82 -0.83 -5.41
CA ASN A 42 12.61 -1.44 -5.96
C ASN A 42 11.83 -2.23 -4.90
N GLY A 43 10.51 -2.28 -5.06
CA GLY A 43 9.62 -3.13 -4.26
C GLY A 43 9.31 -2.61 -2.85
N CYS A 44 9.50 -1.30 -2.62
CA CYS A 44 9.14 -0.64 -1.37
C CYS A 44 7.62 -0.71 -1.12
N LEU A 45 7.19 -0.75 0.16
CA LEU A 45 5.78 -0.74 0.54
C LEU A 45 4.99 0.41 -0.10
N GLU A 46 5.61 1.58 -0.21
CA GLU A 46 5.01 2.73 -0.89
C GLU A 46 4.58 2.43 -2.33
N THR A 47 5.33 1.61 -3.07
CA THR A 47 5.06 1.35 -4.49
C THR A 47 3.89 0.40 -4.73
N VAL A 48 3.35 -0.19 -3.66
CA VAL A 48 2.22 -1.14 -3.71
C VAL A 48 1.07 -0.77 -2.77
N ALA A 49 1.28 0.08 -1.76
CA ALA A 49 0.26 0.43 -0.75
C ALA A 49 -0.09 1.92 -0.68
N SER A 50 0.62 2.80 -1.39
CA SER A 50 0.18 4.19 -1.57
C SER A 50 -0.96 4.29 -2.58
N ALA A 51 -1.58 5.47 -2.72
CA ALA A 51 -2.54 5.73 -3.78
C ALA A 51 -1.97 5.45 -5.18
N THR A 52 -0.71 5.86 -5.42
CA THR A 52 0.00 5.54 -6.67
C THR A 52 0.34 4.05 -6.75
N GLY A 53 0.66 3.42 -5.62
CA GLY A 53 0.96 1.98 -5.56
C GLY A 53 -0.24 1.09 -5.90
N VAL A 54 -1.44 1.49 -5.52
CA VAL A 54 -2.68 0.81 -5.93
C VAL A 54 -2.84 0.87 -7.44
N VAL A 55 -2.61 2.03 -8.06
CA VAL A 55 -2.64 2.18 -9.52
C VAL A 55 -1.56 1.34 -10.20
N ASN A 56 -0.36 1.24 -9.63
CA ASN A 56 0.69 0.34 -10.12
C ASN A 56 0.21 -1.11 -10.18
N LEU A 57 -0.45 -1.59 -9.12
CA LEU A 57 -1.00 -2.94 -9.07
C LEU A 57 -2.09 -3.14 -10.13
N VAL A 58 -3.00 -2.17 -10.30
CA VAL A 58 -4.02 -2.22 -11.36
C VAL A 58 -3.37 -2.37 -12.73
N LYS A 59 -2.44 -1.48 -13.08
CA LYS A 59 -1.76 -1.50 -14.39
C LYS A 59 -0.98 -2.80 -14.63
N PHE A 60 -0.40 -3.37 -13.58
CA PHE A 60 0.34 -4.62 -13.67
C PHE A 60 -0.55 -5.85 -13.84
N TYR A 61 -1.67 -5.94 -13.12
CA TYR A 61 -2.52 -7.13 -13.10
C TYR A 61 -3.63 -7.12 -14.15
N HIS A 62 -4.17 -5.95 -14.51
CA HIS A 62 -5.22 -5.83 -15.51
C HIS A 62 -4.92 -6.59 -16.83
N PRO A 63 -3.74 -6.45 -17.48
CA PRO A 63 -3.46 -7.18 -18.71
C PRO A 63 -3.20 -8.69 -18.51
N LYS A 64 -3.09 -9.17 -17.28
CA LYS A 64 -2.74 -10.56 -16.94
C LYS A 64 -3.93 -11.39 -16.48
N LEU A 65 -5.04 -10.73 -16.14
CA LEU A 65 -6.22 -11.36 -15.57
C LEU A 65 -7.39 -11.19 -16.54
N THR A 66 -8.23 -12.22 -16.65
CA THR A 66 -9.44 -12.21 -17.47
C THR A 66 -10.68 -11.76 -16.70
N ILE A 67 -10.48 -11.06 -15.57
CA ILE A 67 -11.55 -10.61 -14.68
C ILE A 67 -12.15 -9.32 -15.24
N LYS A 68 -13.46 -9.33 -15.51
CA LYS A 68 -14.17 -8.10 -15.88
C LYS A 68 -14.21 -7.15 -14.70
N SER A 69 -14.03 -5.86 -14.96
CA SER A 69 -14.10 -4.82 -13.95
C SER A 69 -14.95 -3.65 -14.42
N SER A 70 -15.69 -3.06 -13.48
CA SER A 70 -16.49 -1.86 -13.62
C SER A 70 -15.66 -0.60 -13.89
N ILE A 71 -14.36 -0.62 -13.56
CA ILE A 71 -13.43 0.50 -13.80
C ILE A 71 -12.65 0.37 -15.12
N LEU A 72 -13.04 -0.54 -16.02
CA LEU A 72 -12.29 -0.83 -17.26
C LEU A 72 -12.04 0.42 -18.13
N GLU A 73 -13.04 1.27 -18.30
CA GLU A 73 -12.88 2.51 -19.10
C GLU A 73 -11.90 3.48 -18.43
N LEU A 74 -11.92 3.59 -17.10
CA LEU A 74 -10.94 4.41 -16.36
C LEU A 74 -9.50 3.87 -16.54
N ILE A 75 -9.33 2.56 -16.62
CA ILE A 75 -8.02 1.94 -16.89
C ILE A 75 -7.56 2.26 -18.32
N LYS A 76 -8.44 2.14 -19.32
CA LYS A 76 -8.11 2.43 -20.73
C LYS A 76 -7.75 3.88 -20.97
N GLU A 77 -8.41 4.80 -20.27
CA GLU A 77 -8.17 6.24 -20.39
C GLU A 77 -7.01 6.74 -19.51
N ASP A 78 -6.35 5.84 -18.77
CA ASP A 78 -5.30 6.16 -17.80
C ASP A 78 -5.74 7.16 -16.71
N ARG A 79 -7.01 7.09 -16.31
CA ARG A 79 -7.61 7.98 -15.30
C ARG A 79 -7.96 7.28 -13.99
N VAL A 80 -7.63 5.99 -13.86
CA VAL A 80 -7.92 5.21 -12.65
C VAL A 80 -7.21 5.78 -11.42
N THR A 81 -7.95 5.96 -10.35
CA THR A 81 -7.43 6.36 -9.04
C THR A 81 -7.55 5.22 -8.03
N ALA A 82 -6.81 5.32 -6.92
CA ALA A 82 -6.98 4.39 -5.80
C ALA A 82 -8.43 4.39 -5.28
N LYS A 83 -9.07 5.56 -5.19
CA LYS A 83 -10.45 5.70 -4.75
C LYS A 83 -11.42 4.89 -5.61
N ASP A 84 -11.26 4.94 -6.94
CA ASP A 84 -12.10 4.16 -7.87
C ASP A 84 -12.00 2.66 -7.59
N VAL A 85 -10.79 2.17 -7.28
CA VAL A 85 -10.53 0.77 -6.92
C VAL A 85 -11.26 0.40 -5.62
N PHE A 86 -11.09 1.17 -4.54
CA PHE A 86 -11.77 0.84 -3.28
C PHE A 86 -13.29 0.98 -3.37
N ASP A 87 -13.81 2.00 -4.05
CA ASP A 87 -15.24 2.19 -4.25
C ASP A 87 -15.86 1.04 -5.07
N ALA A 88 -15.16 0.58 -6.12
CA ALA A 88 -15.59 -0.58 -6.90
C ALA A 88 -15.49 -1.88 -6.10
N SER A 89 -14.43 -2.04 -5.29
CA SER A 89 -14.24 -3.17 -4.37
C SER A 89 -15.40 -3.29 -3.37
N LYS A 90 -15.83 -2.19 -2.75
CA LYS A 90 -17.01 -2.12 -1.86
C LYS A 90 -18.31 -2.52 -2.55
N LYS A 91 -18.40 -2.32 -3.87
CA LYS A 91 -19.55 -2.72 -4.70
C LYS A 91 -19.45 -4.17 -5.20
N GLY A 92 -18.44 -4.94 -4.78
CA GLY A 92 -18.27 -6.35 -5.13
C GLY A 92 -17.54 -6.60 -6.44
N ASP A 93 -16.84 -5.60 -7.00
CA ASP A 93 -16.01 -5.78 -8.18
C ASP A 93 -14.84 -6.74 -7.90
N LEU A 94 -14.85 -7.92 -8.52
CA LEU A 94 -13.89 -8.99 -8.21
C LEU A 94 -12.45 -8.61 -8.52
N PHE A 95 -12.20 -7.82 -9.56
CA PHE A 95 -10.85 -7.36 -9.88
C PHE A 95 -10.37 -6.36 -8.82
N CYS A 96 -11.23 -5.42 -8.43
CA CYS A 96 -10.88 -4.43 -7.41
C CYS A 96 -10.75 -5.04 -6.01
N LEU A 97 -11.54 -6.06 -5.69
CA LEU A 97 -11.38 -6.88 -4.48
C LEU A 97 -10.01 -7.57 -4.48
N PHE A 98 -9.62 -8.19 -5.61
CA PHE A 98 -8.31 -8.80 -5.75
C PHE A 98 -7.18 -7.80 -5.51
N ILE A 99 -7.25 -6.59 -6.10
CA ILE A 99 -6.24 -5.55 -5.88
C ILE A 99 -6.22 -5.09 -4.42
N THR A 100 -7.39 -4.86 -3.82
CA THR A 100 -7.56 -4.47 -2.41
C THR A 100 -6.90 -5.49 -1.49
N GLU A 101 -7.13 -6.78 -1.74
CA GLU A 101 -6.54 -7.87 -0.98
C GLU A 101 -5.00 -7.91 -1.12
N ARG A 102 -4.46 -7.64 -2.31
CA ARG A 102 -2.99 -7.53 -2.50
C ARG A 102 -2.42 -6.39 -1.66
N VAL A 103 -3.04 -5.21 -1.68
CA VAL A 103 -2.63 -4.06 -0.86
C VAL A 103 -2.65 -4.44 0.63
N ALA A 104 -3.75 -5.03 1.10
CA ALA A 104 -3.89 -5.47 2.48
C ALA A 104 -2.81 -6.48 2.88
N ASN A 105 -2.46 -7.43 2.00
CA ASN A 105 -1.41 -8.41 2.26
C ASN A 105 -0.03 -7.78 2.42
N TYR A 106 0.34 -6.77 1.60
CA TYR A 106 1.61 -6.06 1.77
C TYR A 106 1.66 -5.26 3.08
N ILE A 107 0.56 -4.60 3.43
CA ILE A 107 0.44 -3.88 4.71
C ILE A 107 0.54 -4.86 5.88
N ALA A 108 -0.18 -5.99 5.82
CA ALA A 108 -0.15 -7.03 6.85
C ALA A 108 1.25 -7.62 7.03
N TYR A 109 1.98 -7.84 5.92
CA TYR A 109 3.38 -8.29 5.97
C TYR A 109 4.29 -7.27 6.65
N ALA A 110 4.17 -5.98 6.32
CA ALA A 110 4.93 -4.94 7.01
C ALA A 110 4.57 -4.87 8.51
N CYS A 111 3.28 -4.97 8.84
CA CYS A 111 2.79 -4.96 10.22
C CYS A 111 3.31 -6.16 11.03
N SER A 112 3.41 -7.35 10.43
CA SER A 112 3.92 -8.54 11.13
C SER A 112 5.38 -8.36 11.54
N ILE A 113 6.21 -7.78 10.67
CA ILE A 113 7.61 -7.48 10.97
C ILE A 113 7.71 -6.41 12.06
N ILE A 114 6.94 -5.33 11.94
CA ILE A 114 6.90 -4.27 12.95
C ILE A 114 6.47 -4.84 14.31
N SER A 115 5.48 -5.73 14.33
CA SER A 115 4.99 -6.39 15.53
C SER A 115 6.10 -7.17 16.25
N VAL A 116 6.82 -8.03 15.53
CA VAL A 116 7.91 -8.84 16.11
C VAL A 116 9.08 -7.95 16.58
N MET A 117 9.39 -6.88 15.86
CA MET A 117 10.51 -6.00 16.18
C MET A 117 10.24 -5.02 17.33
N SER A 118 8.99 -4.63 17.56
CA SER A 118 8.65 -3.55 18.49
C SER A 118 7.65 -3.91 19.58
N ASN A 119 6.99 -5.07 19.48
CA ASN A 119 5.93 -5.52 20.39
C ASN A 119 4.94 -4.40 20.78
N PRO A 120 4.34 -3.71 19.79
CA PRO A 120 3.53 -2.54 20.06
C PRO A 120 2.17 -2.97 20.63
N LYS A 121 1.62 -2.16 21.55
CA LYS A 121 0.24 -2.36 22.01
C LYS A 121 -0.78 -2.09 20.90
N TYR A 122 -0.48 -1.17 19.99
CA TYR A 122 -1.35 -0.76 18.90
C TYR A 122 -0.55 -0.55 17.62
N ILE A 123 -1.14 -0.91 16.49
CA ILE A 123 -0.71 -0.46 15.16
C ILE A 123 -1.85 0.41 14.63
N ILE A 124 -1.56 1.66 14.30
CA ILE A 124 -2.54 2.63 13.82
C ILE A 124 -2.30 2.85 12.33
N LEU A 125 -3.29 2.50 11.50
CA LEU A 125 -3.29 2.78 10.08
C LEU A 125 -4.02 4.11 9.85
N GLY A 126 -3.35 5.08 9.25
CA GLY A 126 -3.90 6.41 8.99
C GLY A 126 -3.55 6.95 7.60
N GLY A 127 -3.86 8.23 7.37
CA GLY A 127 -3.67 8.92 6.09
C GLY A 127 -4.90 8.80 5.17
N GLY A 128 -4.93 9.52 4.05
CA GLY A 128 -6.12 9.58 3.20
C GLY A 128 -6.60 8.24 2.63
N MET A 129 -5.76 7.19 2.70
CA MET A 129 -6.12 5.83 2.29
C MET A 129 -6.85 5.04 3.39
N SER A 130 -6.79 5.47 4.66
CA SER A 130 -7.45 4.76 5.76
C SER A 130 -8.98 4.91 5.72
N GLU A 131 -9.51 5.94 5.05
CA GLU A 131 -10.95 6.13 4.81
C GLU A 131 -11.54 5.09 3.85
N ALA A 132 -10.70 4.30 3.17
CA ALA A 132 -11.14 3.26 2.26
C ALA A 132 -11.71 2.03 2.97
N GLY A 133 -11.49 1.86 4.28
CA GLY A 133 -11.88 0.68 5.05
C GLY A 133 -13.34 0.63 5.53
N ASP A 134 -14.07 1.75 5.50
CA ASP A 134 -15.47 1.87 5.93
C ASP A 134 -16.47 1.63 4.78
#